data_AF-A0A0H3JAT1-F1
#
_entry.id   AF-A0A0H3JAT1-F1
#
_cell.length_a   1.000
_cell.length_b   1.000
_cell.length_c   1.000
_cell.angle_alpha   90.00
_cell.angle_beta   90.00
_cell.angle_gamma   90.00
#
_symmetry.space_group_name_H-M   'P 1'
#
loop_
_entity.id
_entity.type
_entity.pdbx_description
1 polymer ?
#
loop_
_entity_poly.entity_id
_entity_poly.type
_entity_poly.pdbx_seq_one_letter_code
_entity_poly.pdbx_strand_id
1 'polypeptide(L)'
;MKLENKQIKKIFIIDLSFWILPVFTTIFVLFIDINNKFSKDIIDNIAMSNFTKILINNFLVYVAIILVGLINNKLPYILFYYNSIMYSGIALIFMEHYGVVSCIIRTIPHGMTEILGLSIATYIGINIKNIQIKNKKYLFFLGTILIFISALIESFVIFFFKWKLK
;
A
#
# COMPACT_ATOMS: atom_id res chain seq x y z
N MET A 1 7.30 25.74 -7.66
CA MET A 1 6.36 25.35 -6.57
C MET A 1 7.17 24.53 -5.56
N LYS A 2 7.77 25.18 -4.55
CA LYS A 2 8.57 24.49 -3.53
C LYS A 2 7.60 23.84 -2.53
N LEU A 3 7.33 22.55 -2.67
CA LEU A 3 7.00 21.75 -1.49
C LEU A 3 8.14 22.00 -0.50
N GLU A 4 7.86 22.59 0.66
CA GLU A 4 8.89 22.84 1.66
C GLU A 4 9.55 21.49 1.98
N ASN A 5 10.87 21.37 1.82
CA ASN A 5 11.62 20.10 1.98
C ASN A 5 11.22 19.30 3.24
N LYS A 6 10.74 19.99 4.28
CA LYS A 6 10.22 19.43 5.52
C LYS A 6 8.97 18.55 5.32
N GLN A 7 8.06 18.92 4.42
CA GLN A 7 6.83 18.17 4.12
C GLN A 7 7.16 16.87 3.40
N ILE A 8 7.97 16.95 2.35
CA ILE A 8 8.46 15.77 1.60
C ILE A 8 9.19 14.82 2.55
N LYS A 9 10.09 15.32 3.39
CA LYS A 9 10.82 14.50 4.37
C LYS A 9 9.87 13.76 5.31
N LYS A 10 8.80 14.42 5.78
CA LYS A 10 7.80 13.76 6.66
C LYS A 10 7.03 12.67 5.93
N ILE A 11 6.60 12.92 4.69
CA ILE A 11 5.91 11.92 3.86
C ILE A 11 6.82 10.71 3.65
N PHE A 12 8.10 10.94 3.35
CA PHE A 12 9.07 9.88 3.14
C PHE A 12 9.36 9.06 4.41
N ILE A 13 9.38 9.70 5.59
CA ILE A 13 9.51 8.99 6.87
C ILE A 13 8.29 8.10 7.12
N ILE A 14 7.07 8.60 6.83
CA ILE A 14 5.84 7.82 6.94
C ILE A 14 5.91 6.61 6.01
N ASP A 15 6.30 6.83 4.75
CA ASP A 15 6.48 5.78 3.74
C ASP A 15 7.45 4.69 4.19
N LEU A 16 8.67 5.05 4.60
CA LEU A 16 9.66 4.11 5.11
C LEU A 16 9.15 3.31 6.31
N SER A 17 8.37 3.93 7.20
CA SER A 17 7.83 3.26 8.37
C SER A 17 6.80 2.18 8.02
N PHE A 18 6.15 2.26 6.87
CA PHE A 18 5.24 1.21 6.39
C PHE A 18 5.98 -0.10 6.14
N TRP A 19 7.18 0.00 5.57
CA TRP A 19 7.96 -1.13 5.08
C TRP A 19 8.64 -1.95 6.17
N ILE A 20 8.67 -1.45 7.41
CA ILE A 20 9.30 -2.16 8.55
C ILE A 20 8.70 -3.56 8.71
N LEU A 21 7.36 -3.66 8.73
CA LEU A 21 6.69 -4.93 8.94
C LEU A 21 6.80 -5.87 7.73
N PRO A 22 6.58 -5.43 6.47
CA PRO A 22 6.82 -6.26 5.28
C PRO A 22 8.25 -6.80 5.17
N VAL A 23 9.25 -5.99 5.50
CA VAL A 23 10.65 -6.42 5.52
C VAL A 23 10.86 -7.46 6.62
N PHE A 24 10.34 -7.23 7.83
CA PHE A 24 10.44 -8.20 8.91
C PHE A 24 9.78 -9.54 8.56
N THR A 25 8.59 -9.52 7.94
CA THR A 25 7.93 -10.75 7.49
C THR A 25 8.72 -11.46 6.40
N THR A 26 9.34 -10.73 5.47
CA THR A 26 10.19 -11.34 4.42
C THR A 26 11.40 -12.04 5.04
N ILE A 27 12.07 -11.36 5.98
CA ILE A 27 13.22 -11.92 6.71
C ILE A 27 12.78 -13.18 7.48
N PHE A 28 11.65 -13.11 8.20
CA PHE A 28 11.13 -14.23 8.98
C PHE A 28 10.92 -15.49 8.12
N VAL A 29 10.33 -15.35 6.92
CA VAL A 29 10.14 -16.45 5.97
C VAL A 29 11.45 -17.02 5.45
N LEU A 30 12.48 -16.19 5.26
CA LEU A 30 13.79 -16.65 4.81
C LEU A 30 14.53 -17.50 5.86
N PHE A 31 14.24 -17.28 7.15
CA PHE A 31 14.91 -17.96 8.25
C PHE A 31 14.11 -19.12 8.85
N ILE A 32 12.80 -19.16 8.65
CA ILE A 32 11.92 -20.18 9.23
C ILE A 32 11.26 -20.92 8.08
N ASP A 33 11.51 -22.22 8.00
CA ASP A 33 10.87 -23.11 7.05
C ASP A 33 9.40 -23.32 7.44
N ILE A 34 8.53 -22.45 6.95
CA ILE A 34 7.09 -22.50 7.21
C ILE A 34 6.47 -23.54 6.26
N ASN A 35 6.27 -24.76 6.76
CA ASN A 35 5.65 -25.87 6.02
C ASN A 35 4.10 -25.83 5.98
N ASN A 36 3.48 -24.68 6.24
CA ASN A 36 2.03 -24.55 6.36
C ASN A 36 1.37 -24.16 5.03
N LYS A 37 1.10 -25.13 4.15
CA LYS A 37 0.40 -24.89 2.87
C LYS A 37 -0.91 -24.10 3.07
N PHE A 38 -0.92 -22.82 2.72
CA PHE A 38 -2.17 -22.04 2.61
C PHE A 38 -3.07 -22.64 1.51
N SER A 39 -4.38 -22.67 1.74
CA SER A 39 -5.35 -23.19 0.78
C SER A 39 -5.36 -22.36 -0.50
N LYS A 40 -5.26 -23.02 -1.67
CA LYS A 40 -5.23 -22.41 -3.01
C LYS A 40 -6.40 -21.45 -3.28
N ASP A 41 -7.57 -21.73 -2.69
CA ASP A 41 -8.79 -20.93 -2.81
C ASP A 41 -8.65 -19.49 -2.28
N ILE A 42 -7.77 -19.25 -1.30
CA ILE A 42 -7.49 -17.90 -0.78
C ILE A 42 -6.72 -17.09 -1.82
N ILE A 43 -5.80 -17.74 -2.53
CA ILE A 43 -4.90 -17.11 -3.49
C ILE A 43 -5.65 -16.75 -4.78
N ASP A 44 -6.50 -17.66 -5.26
CA ASP A 44 -7.31 -17.43 -6.46
C ASP A 44 -8.31 -16.27 -6.26
N ASN A 45 -8.88 -16.14 -5.06
CA ASN A 45 -9.75 -15.01 -4.71
C ASN A 45 -9.01 -13.66 -4.65
N ILE A 46 -7.75 -13.64 -4.20
CA ILE A 46 -6.92 -12.43 -4.18
C ILE A 46 -6.50 -12.06 -5.62
N ALA A 47 -6.20 -13.04 -6.47
CA ALA A 47 -5.76 -12.82 -7.84
C ALA A 47 -6.89 -12.47 -8.85
N MET A 48 -8.16 -12.61 -8.45
CA MET A 48 -9.34 -12.33 -9.30
C MET A 48 -9.86 -10.89 -9.19
N SER A 49 -9.09 -9.95 -8.64
CA SER A 49 -9.50 -8.54 -8.59
C SER A 49 -9.42 -7.87 -9.97
N ASN A 50 -10.52 -7.26 -10.41
CA ASN A 50 -10.52 -6.39 -11.59
C ASN A 50 -10.04 -4.99 -11.23
N PHE A 51 -9.46 -4.27 -12.19
CA PHE A 51 -8.96 -2.89 -12.04
C PHE A 51 -9.89 -1.97 -11.23
N THR A 52 -11.19 -1.96 -11.56
CA THR A 52 -12.18 -1.12 -10.88
C THR A 52 -12.28 -1.44 -9.38
N LYS A 53 -12.21 -2.72 -9.01
CA LYS A 53 -12.28 -3.16 -7.61
C LYS A 53 -11.04 -2.74 -6.83
N ILE A 54 -9.85 -2.91 -7.43
CA ILE A 54 -8.58 -2.47 -6.87
C ILE A 54 -8.60 -0.96 -6.64
N LEU A 55 -8.96 -0.20 -7.68
CA LEU A 55 -9.00 1.26 -7.62
C LEU A 55 -9.96 1.75 -6.54
N ILE A 56 -11.19 1.21 -6.48
CA ILE A 56 -12.19 1.61 -5.47
C ILE A 56 -11.68 1.29 -4.07
N ASN A 57 -11.15 0.10 -3.82
CA ASN A 57 -10.64 -0.27 -2.50
C ASN A 57 -9.51 0.67 -2.04
N ASN A 58 -8.50 0.87 -2.89
CA ASN A 58 -7.35 1.70 -2.55
C ASN A 58 -7.77 3.17 -2.38
N PHE A 59 -8.70 3.65 -3.20
CA PHE A 59 -9.25 5.00 -3.06
C PHE A 59 -10.09 5.17 -1.79
N LEU A 60 -10.89 4.17 -1.41
CA LEU A 60 -11.67 4.20 -0.17
C LEU A 60 -10.75 4.25 1.05
N VAL A 61 -9.70 3.42 1.08
CA VAL A 61 -8.69 3.46 2.16
C VAL A 61 -8.00 4.83 2.20
N TYR A 62 -7.59 5.34 1.04
CA TYR A 62 -6.96 6.66 0.92
C TYR A 62 -7.83 7.78 1.50
N VAL A 63 -9.12 7.82 1.12
CA VAL A 63 -10.08 8.81 1.62
C VAL A 63 -10.36 8.59 3.11
N ALA A 64 -10.52 7.35 3.56
CA ALA A 64 -10.78 7.03 4.96
C ALA A 64 -9.65 7.54 5.88
N ILE A 65 -8.38 7.34 5.51
CA ILE A 65 -7.21 7.85 6.25
C ILE A 65 -7.29 9.37 6.44
N ILE A 66 -7.69 10.11 5.40
CA ILE A 66 -7.82 11.57 5.47
C ILE A 66 -8.99 11.96 6.39
N LEU A 67 -10.14 11.32 6.21
CA LEU A 67 -11.37 11.63 6.95
C LEU A 67 -11.22 11.36 8.44
N VAL A 68 -10.59 10.25 8.85
CA VAL A 68 -10.37 9.99 10.28
C VAL A 68 -9.44 11.02 10.93
N GLY A 69 -8.58 11.68 10.13
CA GLY A 69 -7.78 12.82 10.59
C GLY A 69 -8.62 14.03 11.03
N LEU A 70 -9.84 14.20 10.50
CA LEU A 70 -10.77 15.23 10.96
C LEU A 70 -11.22 14.97 12.40
N ILE A 71 -11.37 13.69 12.76
CA ILE A 71 -11.76 13.24 14.10
C ILE A 71 -10.55 13.34 15.05
N ASN A 72 -9.43 12.71 14.69
CA ASN A 72 -8.24 12.67 15.52
C ASN A 72 -6.96 12.51 14.69
N ASN A 73 -5.96 13.34 14.97
CA ASN A 73 -4.69 13.39 14.23
C ASN A 73 -3.84 12.10 14.35
N LYS A 74 -4.15 11.18 15.28
CA LYS A 74 -3.45 9.89 15.43
C LYS A 74 -4.12 8.73 14.68
N LEU A 75 -5.42 8.80 14.40
CA LEU A 75 -6.15 7.74 13.69
C LEU A 75 -5.62 7.46 12.28
N PRO A 76 -5.12 8.44 11.49
CA PRO A 76 -4.49 8.17 10.20
C PRO A 76 -3.34 7.16 10.30
N TYR A 77 -2.51 7.24 11.34
CA TYR A 77 -1.43 6.27 11.56
C TYR A 77 -1.96 4.86 11.83
N ILE A 78 -3.04 4.73 12.59
CA ILE A 78 -3.62 3.42 12.91
C ILE A 78 -4.11 2.73 11.64
N LEU A 79 -4.85 3.45 10.78
CA LEU A 79 -5.30 2.90 9.50
C LEU A 79 -4.13 2.60 8.55
N PHE A 80 -3.09 3.45 8.55
CA PHE A 80 -1.89 3.24 7.76
C PHE A 80 -1.14 1.96 8.17
N TYR A 81 -0.90 1.75 9.47
CA TYR A 81 -0.24 0.55 9.97
C TYR A 81 -1.12 -0.70 9.88
N TYR A 82 -2.44 -0.57 9.96
CA TYR A 82 -3.35 -1.68 9.63
C TYR A 82 -3.13 -2.16 8.20
N ASN A 83 -2.99 -1.25 7.22
CA ASN A 83 -2.68 -1.63 5.84
C ASN A 83 -1.29 -2.27 5.71
N SER A 84 -0.30 -1.84 6.50
CA SER A 84 1.02 -2.50 6.56
C SER A 84 0.91 -3.94 7.04
N ILE A 85 0.11 -4.22 8.07
CA ILE A 85 -0.16 -5.57 8.56
C ILE A 85 -0.84 -6.43 7.49
N MET A 86 -1.88 -5.89 6.83
CA MET A 86 -2.60 -6.62 5.78
C MET A 86 -1.68 -6.92 4.59
N TYR A 87 -0.87 -5.95 4.15
CA TYR A 87 0.12 -6.14 3.09
C TYR A 87 1.13 -7.22 3.47
N SER A 88 1.65 -7.19 4.69
CA SER A 88 2.55 -8.23 5.23
C SER A 88 1.91 -9.63 5.21
N GLY A 89 0.65 -9.76 5.61
CA GLY A 89 -0.08 -11.03 5.57
C GLY A 89 -0.25 -11.56 4.15
N ILE A 90 -0.62 -10.70 3.19
CA ILE A 90 -0.72 -11.06 1.78
C ILE A 90 0.65 -11.46 1.23
N ALA A 91 1.69 -10.68 1.54
CA ALA A 91 3.05 -10.97 1.11
C ALA A 91 3.53 -12.33 1.65
N LEU A 92 3.23 -12.67 2.91
CA LEU A 92 3.54 -13.98 3.50
C LEU A 92 2.90 -15.13 2.70
N ILE A 93 1.59 -15.03 2.41
CA ILE A 93 0.86 -16.04 1.63
C ILE A 93 1.46 -16.19 0.22
N PHE A 94 1.79 -15.07 -0.44
CA PHE A 94 2.39 -15.09 -1.77
C PHE A 94 3.82 -15.64 -1.80
N MET A 95 4.64 -15.34 -0.78
CA MET A 95 5.99 -15.88 -0.67
C MET A 95 5.97 -17.38 -0.49
N GLU A 96 5.04 -17.91 0.30
CA GLU A 96 4.92 -19.36 0.48
C GLU A 96 4.50 -20.06 -0.82
N HIS A 97 3.56 -19.49 -1.57
CA HIS A 97 3.04 -20.17 -2.76
C HIS A 97 3.91 -19.99 -4.01
N TYR A 98 4.50 -18.82 -4.21
CA TYR A 98 5.24 -18.48 -5.44
C TYR A 98 6.74 -18.30 -5.20
N GLY A 99 7.21 -18.39 -3.95
CA GLY A 99 8.57 -18.07 -3.56
C GLY A 99 8.82 -16.57 -3.40
N VAL A 100 9.84 -16.23 -2.61
CA VAL A 100 10.18 -14.85 -2.24
C VAL A 100 10.42 -13.95 -3.46
N VAL A 101 11.20 -14.43 -4.44
CA VAL A 101 11.55 -13.65 -5.64
C VAL A 101 10.30 -13.32 -6.48
N SER A 102 9.40 -14.29 -6.67
CA SER A 102 8.18 -14.06 -7.45
C SER A 102 7.24 -13.11 -6.72
N CYS A 103 7.13 -13.24 -5.39
CA CYS A 103 6.35 -12.31 -4.56
C CYS A 103 6.87 -10.88 -4.73
N ILE A 104 8.18 -10.65 -4.55
CA ILE A 104 8.82 -9.33 -4.68
C ILE A 104 8.49 -8.68 -6.04
N ILE A 105 8.65 -9.42 -7.13
CA ILE A 105 8.40 -8.91 -8.49
C ILE A 105 6.92 -8.56 -8.68
N ARG A 106 6.01 -9.32 -8.08
CA ARG A 106 4.56 -9.10 -8.20
C ARG A 106 4.06 -7.96 -7.32
N THR A 107 4.56 -7.84 -6.09
CA THR A 107 3.96 -6.94 -5.07
C THR A 107 4.64 -5.58 -4.96
N ILE A 108 5.97 -5.51 -5.09
CA ILE A 108 6.69 -4.26 -4.86
C ILE A 108 6.32 -3.14 -5.84
N PRO A 109 6.19 -3.37 -7.17
CA PRO A 109 6.00 -2.27 -8.12
C PRO A 109 4.73 -1.44 -7.85
N HIS A 110 3.59 -2.09 -7.60
CA HIS A 110 2.36 -1.38 -7.25
C HIS A 110 2.38 -0.92 -5.79
N GLY A 111 2.92 -1.74 -4.88
CA GLY A 111 3.09 -1.41 -3.47
C GLY A 111 3.81 -0.08 -3.25
N MET A 112 4.92 0.18 -3.95
CA MET A 112 5.65 1.45 -3.83
C MET A 112 4.78 2.67 -4.15
N THR A 113 4.00 2.61 -5.23
CA THR A 113 3.13 3.73 -5.62
C THR A 113 1.93 3.89 -4.70
N GLU A 114 1.34 2.79 -4.26
CA GLU A 114 0.20 2.80 -3.33
C GLU A 114 0.60 3.35 -1.98
N ILE A 115 1.67 2.82 -1.39
CA ILE A 115 2.15 3.16 -0.05
C ILE A 115 2.59 4.63 -0.01
N LEU A 116 3.18 5.15 -1.09
CA LEU A 116 3.48 6.57 -1.19
C LEU A 116 2.20 7.42 -1.23
N GLY A 117 1.16 6.96 -1.96
CA GLY A 117 -0.17 7.57 -1.94
C GLY A 117 -0.77 7.59 -0.53
N LEU A 118 -0.78 6.45 0.15
CA LEU A 118 -1.28 6.32 1.53
C LEU A 118 -0.45 7.15 2.53
N SER A 119 0.84 7.30 2.32
CA SER A 119 1.72 8.14 3.13
C SER A 119 1.38 9.62 3.01
N ILE A 120 1.00 10.05 1.81
CA ILE A 120 0.48 11.41 1.57
C ILE A 120 -0.87 11.58 2.25
N ALA A 121 -1.80 10.63 2.11
CA ALA A 121 -3.09 10.67 2.82
C ALA A 121 -2.90 10.76 4.33
N THR A 122 -1.97 9.96 4.88
CA THR A 122 -1.64 9.94 6.30
C THR A 122 -1.09 11.29 6.74
N TYR A 123 -0.13 11.85 5.98
CA TYR A 123 0.41 13.19 6.25
C TYR A 123 -0.67 14.28 6.23
N ILE A 124 -1.57 14.26 5.24
CA ILE A 124 -2.71 15.18 5.16
C ILE A 124 -3.59 15.01 6.40
N GLY A 125 -3.98 13.77 6.74
CA GLY A 125 -4.86 13.47 7.88
C GLY A 125 -4.29 13.95 9.21
N ILE A 126 -3.02 13.70 9.49
CA ILE A 126 -2.35 14.12 10.73
C ILE A 126 -2.29 15.65 10.87
N ASN A 127 -2.14 16.34 9.74
CA ASN A 127 -1.94 17.79 9.72
C ASN A 127 -3.15 18.52 9.12
N ILE A 128 -4.33 17.89 9.13
CA ILE A 128 -5.51 18.38 8.39
C ILE A 128 -5.98 19.74 8.90
N LYS A 129 -5.69 20.08 10.15
CA LYS A 129 -6.00 21.39 10.74
C LYS A 129 -4.92 22.46 10.45
N ASN A 130 -3.68 22.04 10.18
CA ASN A 130 -2.51 22.92 10.16
C ASN A 130 -1.93 23.17 8.76
N ILE A 131 -2.23 22.34 7.75
CA ILE A 131 -1.75 22.55 6.38
C ILE A 131 -2.55 23.66 5.68
N GLN A 132 -1.85 24.53 4.94
CA GLN A 132 -2.46 25.51 4.05
C GLN A 132 -3.34 24.84 2.96
N ILE A 133 -4.53 25.39 2.71
CA ILE A 133 -5.54 24.80 1.79
C ILE A 133 -4.96 24.48 0.40
N LYS A 134 -4.10 25.35 -0.15
CA LYS A 134 -3.47 25.14 -1.46
C LYS A 134 -2.59 23.89 -1.49
N ASN A 135 -1.82 23.66 -0.43
CA ASN A 135 -0.97 22.47 -0.29
C ASN A 135 -1.81 21.20 -0.06
N LYS A 136 -2.94 21.29 0.67
CA LYS A 136 -3.88 20.16 0.83
C LYS A 136 -4.42 19.67 -0.51
N LYS A 137 -4.92 20.59 -1.35
CA LYS A 137 -5.49 20.24 -2.66
C LYS A 137 -4.45 19.60 -3.57
N TYR A 138 -3.24 20.15 -3.61
CA TYR A 138 -2.14 19.60 -4.41
C TYR A 138 -1.73 18.20 -3.94
N LEU A 139 -1.51 18.01 -2.64
CA LEU A 139 -1.14 16.71 -2.07
C LEU A 139 -2.26 15.67 -2.26
N PHE A 140 -3.52 16.08 -2.10
CA PHE A 140 -4.66 15.22 -2.36
C PHE A 140 -4.70 14.73 -3.82
N PHE A 141 -4.49 15.65 -4.77
CA PHE A 141 -4.44 15.33 -6.19
C PHE A 141 -3.28 14.39 -6.52
N LEU A 142 -2.08 14.68 -5.99
CA LEU A 142 -0.90 13.84 -6.19
C LEU A 142 -1.10 12.43 -5.64
N GLY A 143 -1.65 12.31 -4.43
CA GLY A 143 -1.97 11.00 -3.84
C GLY A 143 -3.01 10.23 -4.64
N THR A 144 -4.04 10.90 -5.15
CA THR A 144 -5.06 10.27 -6.01
C THR A 144 -4.45 9.72 -7.30
N ILE A 145 -3.54 10.47 -7.93
CA ILE A 145 -2.79 10.00 -9.11
C ILE A 145 -1.97 8.75 -8.77
N LEU A 146 -1.28 8.74 -7.63
CA LEU A 146 -0.49 7.59 -7.21
C LEU A 146 -1.35 6.34 -6.96
N ILE A 147 -2.52 6.48 -6.34
CA ILE A 147 -3.46 5.38 -6.15
C ILE A 147 -3.96 4.83 -7.51
N PHE A 148 -4.25 5.71 -8.46
CA PHE A 148 -4.64 5.31 -9.81
C PHE A 148 -3.51 4.57 -10.55
N ILE A 149 -2.28 5.08 -10.47
CA ILE A 149 -1.09 4.43 -11.04
C ILE A 149 -0.87 3.05 -10.39
N SER A 150 -1.01 2.94 -9.06
CA SER A 150 -0.91 1.65 -8.37
C SER A 150 -1.90 0.64 -8.93
N ALA A 151 -3.18 1.02 -9.04
CA ALA A 151 -4.21 0.13 -9.56
C ALA A 151 -3.93 -0.33 -11.01
N LEU A 152 -3.35 0.56 -11.84
CA LEU A 152 -2.92 0.20 -13.19
C LEU A 152 -1.77 -0.81 -13.18
N ILE A 153 -0.74 -0.58 -12.36
CA ILE A 153 0.41 -1.47 -12.23
C ILE A 153 -0.04 -2.84 -11.71
N GLU A 154 -0.86 -2.87 -10.65
CA GLU A 154 -1.38 -4.10 -10.07
C GLU A 154 -2.19 -4.90 -11.09
N SER A 155 -3.10 -4.23 -11.81
CA SER A 155 -3.90 -4.88 -12.86
C SER A 155 -3.04 -5.44 -13.99
N PHE A 156 -1.99 -4.71 -14.38
CA PHE A 156 -1.04 -5.16 -15.40
C PHE A 156 -0.25 -6.39 -14.92
N VAL A 157 0.22 -6.38 -13.68
CA VAL A 157 0.91 -7.52 -13.05
C VAL A 157 -0.02 -8.74 -13.01
N ILE A 158 -1.26 -8.58 -12.53
CA ILE A 158 -2.24 -9.67 -12.48
C ILE A 158 -2.47 -10.24 -13.88
N PHE A 159 -2.68 -9.39 -14.89
CA PHE A 159 -2.87 -9.83 -16.27
C PHE A 159 -1.66 -10.62 -16.79
N PHE A 160 -0.45 -10.10 -16.62
CA PHE A 160 0.78 -10.71 -17.14
C PHE A 160 1.07 -12.07 -16.48
N PHE A 161 0.90 -12.18 -15.16
CA PHE A 161 1.17 -13.43 -14.44
C PHE A 161 0.05 -14.46 -14.55
N LYS A 162 -1.20 -14.04 -14.74
CA LYS A 162 -2.31 -14.95 -15.06
C LYS A 162 -2.11 -15.63 -16.42
N TRP A 163 -1.45 -14.97 -17.35
CA TRP A 163 -1.13 -15.51 -18.68
C TRP A 163 -0.01 -16.56 -18.66
N LYS A 164 0.87 -16.54 -17.65
CA LYS A 164 2.00 -17.48 -17.51
C LYS A 164 1.65 -18.80 -16.79
N LEU A 165 0.44 -18.92 -16.25
CA LEU A 165 -0.08 -20.09 -15.53
C LEU A 165 -1.07 -20.94 -16.37
N LYS A 166 -1.28 -20.58 -17.64
CA LYS A 166 -1.94 -21.42 -18.65
C LYS A 166 -0.89 -22.01 -19.58
#